data_AF-A0A2P8FLV3-F1
#
_entry.id   AF-A0A2P8FLV3-F1
#
_cell.length_a   1.000
_cell.length_b   1.000
_cell.length_c   1.000
_cell.angle_alpha   90.00
_cell.angle_beta   90.00
_cell.angle_gamma   90.00
#
_symmetry.space_group_name_H-M   'P 1'
#
loop_
_entity.id
_entity.type
_entity.pdbx_description
1 polymer ?
#
loop_
_entity_poly.entity_id
_entity_poly.type
_entity_poly.pdbx_seq_one_letter_code
_entity_poly.pdbx_strand_id
1 'polypeptide(L)'
;MIIRSKLNEELKSFSDAEAQMLCQQHETVSEFFKRDGSAEIVDSLNTLVEAFLFTENMENITPEMRIHIANQLRVVTLITKLGETMVTWKS
;
A
#
# COMPACT_ATOMS: atom_id res chain seq x y z
N MET A 1 23.43 17.20 13.14
CA MET A 1 23.87 16.48 11.93
C MET A 1 22.86 16.76 10.84
N ILE A 2 23.19 17.63 9.89
CA ILE A 2 22.30 18.00 8.78
C ILE A 2 22.68 17.10 7.60
N ILE A 3 21.83 16.13 7.30
CA ILE A 3 22.03 15.29 6.11
C ILE A 3 21.55 16.10 4.91
N ARG A 4 22.48 16.78 4.24
CA ARG A 4 22.24 17.35 2.91
C ARG A 4 22.26 16.19 1.91
N SER A 5 21.10 15.63 1.57
CA SER A 5 21.02 14.71 0.44
C SER A 5 21.38 15.50 -0.83
N LYS A 6 22.44 15.08 -1.51
CA LYS A 6 22.75 15.52 -2.87
C LYS A 6 21.64 15.02 -3.79
N LEU A 7 20.52 15.72 -3.83
CA LEU A 7 19.43 15.51 -4.78
C LEU A 7 19.75 16.39 -6.00
N ASN A 8 20.79 16.00 -6.72
CA ASN A 8 21.22 16.68 -7.95
C ASN A 8 21.71 15.65 -8.97
N GLU A 9 20.90 14.60 -9.15
CA GLU A 9 21.00 13.69 -10.28
C GLU A 9 19.62 13.70 -10.96
N GLU A 10 19.54 14.48 -12.03
CA GLU A 10 18.53 14.47 -13.08
C GLU A 10 17.08 14.20 -12.62
N LEU A 11 16.37 15.25 -12.20
CA LEU A 11 14.91 15.25 -12.37
C LEU A 11 14.67 15.22 -13.88
N LYS A 12 14.56 14.02 -14.46
CA LYS A 12 14.08 13.83 -15.81
C LYS A 12 12.70 14.49 -15.84
N SER A 13 12.59 15.64 -16.49
CA SER A 13 11.28 16.28 -16.63
C SER A 13 10.42 15.30 -17.41
N PHE A 14 9.36 14.80 -16.78
CA PHE A 14 8.36 14.02 -17.48
C PHE A 14 7.91 14.81 -18.70
N SER A 15 7.86 14.15 -19.85
CA SER A 15 7.16 14.71 -20.99
C SER A 15 5.70 14.96 -20.60
N ASP A 16 5.04 15.91 -21.27
CA ASP A 16 3.64 16.23 -20.99
C ASP A 16 2.74 14.98 -21.06
N ALA A 17 3.07 14.02 -21.93
CA ALA A 17 2.38 12.74 -22.04
C ALA A 17 2.59 11.81 -20.83
N GLU A 18 3.81 11.73 -20.29
CA GLU A 18 4.10 10.94 -19.09
C GLU A 18 3.46 11.56 -17.84
N ALA A 19 3.47 12.89 -17.74
CA ALA A 19 2.80 13.60 -16.65
C ALA A 19 1.28 13.37 -16.71
N GLN A 20 0.68 13.44 -17.91
CA GLN A 20 -0.75 13.19 -18.10
C GLN A 20 -1.14 11.74 -17.77
N MET A 21 -0.29 10.77 -18.15
CA MET A 21 -0.49 9.36 -17.79
C MET A 21 -0.41 9.15 -16.27
N LEU A 22 0.55 9.77 -15.59
CA LEU A 22 0.67 9.71 -14.13
C LEU A 22 -0.55 10.33 -13.44
N CYS A 23 -1.07 11.45 -13.94
CA CYS A 23 -2.29 12.06 -13.43
C CYS A 23 -3.50 11.13 -13.58
N GLN A 24 -3.66 10.49 -14.74
CA GLN A 24 -4.75 9.52 -14.97
C GLN A 24 -4.63 8.28 -14.07
N GLN A 25 -3.42 7.78 -13.87
CA GLN A 25 -3.16 6.68 -12.93
C GLN A 25 -3.50 7.09 -11.50
N HIS A 26 -3.06 8.28 -11.07
CA HIS A 26 -3.38 8.82 -9.77
C HIS A 26 -4.89 9.00 -9.57
N GLU A 27 -5.61 9.52 -10.57
CA GLU A 27 -7.07 9.63 -10.52
C GLU A 27 -7.74 8.26 -10.39
N THR A 28 -7.34 7.29 -11.21
CA THR A 28 -7.88 5.92 -11.16
C THR A 28 -7.65 5.29 -9.78
N VAL A 29 -6.43 5.43 -9.25
CA VAL A 29 -6.08 4.93 -7.91
C VAL A 29 -6.88 5.67 -6.84
N SER A 30 -6.99 7.00 -6.94
CA SER A 30 -7.75 7.81 -5.99
C SER A 30 -9.24 7.45 -5.99
N GLU A 31 -9.85 7.26 -7.16
CA GLU A 31 -11.26 6.85 -7.26
C GLU A 31 -11.47 5.44 -6.71
N PHE A 32 -10.54 4.52 -6.97
CA PHE A 32 -10.56 3.18 -6.38
C PHE A 32 -10.57 3.24 -4.84
N PHE A 33 -9.69 4.06 -4.25
CA PHE A 33 -9.62 4.24 -2.79
C PHE A 33 -10.73 5.12 -2.20
N LYS A 34 -11.50 5.85 -3.03
CA LYS A 34 -12.71 6.58 -2.58
C LYS A 34 -13.95 5.70 -2.54
N ARG A 35 -14.00 4.66 -3.37
CA ARG A 35 -15.18 3.80 -3.51
C ARG A 35 -15.42 2.94 -2.28
N ASP A 36 -14.34 2.39 -1.74
CA ASP A 36 -14.36 1.46 -0.62
C ASP A 36 -13.55 2.08 0.54
N GLY A 37 -14.06 2.00 1.77
CA GLY A 37 -13.36 2.54 2.94
C GLY A 37 -12.00 1.87 3.16
N SER A 38 -11.08 2.55 3.84
CA SER A 38 -9.75 1.98 4.13
C SER A 38 -9.83 0.60 4.81
N ALA A 39 -10.74 0.42 5.77
CA ALA A 39 -11.03 -0.87 6.39
C ALA A 39 -11.51 -1.92 5.38
N GLU A 40 -12.45 -1.57 4.49
CA GLU A 40 -13.03 -2.51 3.52
C GLU A 40 -11.98 -3.01 2.50
N ILE A 41 -11.08 -2.11 2.08
CA ILE A 41 -9.96 -2.45 1.20
C ILE A 41 -8.98 -3.38 1.91
N VAL A 42 -8.64 -3.08 3.16
CA VAL A 42 -7.75 -3.92 3.96
C VAL A 42 -8.36 -5.29 4.25
N ASP A 43 -9.66 -5.36 4.55
CA ASP A 43 -10.35 -6.62 4.78
C ASP A 43 -10.44 -7.47 3.52
N SER A 44 -10.64 -6.84 2.37
CA SER A 44 -10.57 -7.49 1.06
C SER A 44 -9.17 -8.05 0.77
N LEU A 45 -8.12 -7.29 1.11
CA LEU A 45 -6.73 -7.74 0.99
C LEU A 45 -6.42 -8.90 1.95
N ASN A 46 -6.89 -8.84 3.21
CA ASN A 46 -6.78 -9.94 4.16
C ASN A 46 -7.40 -11.22 3.58
N THR A 47 -8.62 -11.12 3.06
CA THR A 47 -9.34 -12.26 2.48
C THR A 47 -8.61 -12.85 1.27
N LEU A 48 -8.15 -12.00 0.34
CA LEU A 48 -7.41 -12.44 -0.85
C LEU A 48 -6.08 -13.11 -0.51
N VAL A 49 -5.34 -12.52 0.43
CA VAL A 49 -4.04 -13.02 0.85
C VAL A 49 -4.19 -14.32 1.65
N GLU A 50 -5.20 -14.45 2.50
CA GLU A 50 -5.50 -15.72 3.17
C GLU A 50 -5.87 -16.80 2.15
N ALA A 51 -6.79 -16.51 1.21
CA ALA A 51 -7.13 -17.46 0.16
C ALA A 51 -5.91 -17.91 -0.65
N PHE A 52 -5.04 -16.94 -1.01
CA PHE A 52 -3.78 -17.19 -1.69
C PHE A 52 -2.87 -18.06 -0.80
N LEU A 53 -2.50 -17.59 0.40
CA LEU A 53 -1.56 -18.27 1.30
C LEU A 53 -2.03 -19.63 1.81
N PHE A 54 -3.32 -19.96 1.74
CA PHE A 54 -3.85 -21.29 2.09
C PHE A 54 -4.17 -22.17 0.87
N THR A 55 -3.87 -21.74 -0.35
CA THR A 55 -4.02 -22.59 -1.55
C THR A 55 -2.96 -23.71 -1.54
N GLU A 56 -3.41 -24.97 -1.64
CA GLU A 56 -2.57 -26.18 -1.53
C GLU A 56 -1.47 -26.28 -2.61
N ASN A 57 -1.65 -25.66 -3.78
CA ASN A 57 -0.80 -25.83 -4.96
C ASN A 57 0.15 -24.66 -5.24
N MET A 58 0.67 -24.00 -4.20
CA MET A 58 1.67 -22.96 -4.40
C MET A 58 3.08 -23.52 -4.51
N GLU A 59 3.48 -23.79 -5.74
CA GLU A 59 4.88 -23.93 -6.08
C GLU A 59 5.58 -22.58 -5.89
N ASN A 60 6.76 -22.60 -5.25
CA ASN A 60 7.66 -21.45 -5.05
C ASN A 60 7.37 -20.47 -3.90
N ILE A 61 6.43 -20.76 -2.99
CA ILE A 61 6.27 -19.96 -1.76
C ILE A 61 6.65 -20.79 -0.53
N THR A 62 7.80 -20.47 0.06
CA THR A 62 8.27 -21.11 1.30
C THR A 62 7.41 -20.67 2.49
N PRO A 63 7.37 -21.46 3.58
CA PRO A 63 6.67 -21.06 4.81
C PRO A 63 7.10 -19.69 5.34
N GLU A 64 8.38 -19.34 5.26
CA GLU A 64 8.93 -18.06 5.71
C GLU A 64 8.36 -16.88 4.89
N MET A 65 8.20 -17.06 3.59
CA MET A 65 7.58 -16.07 2.71
C MET A 65 6.11 -15.85 3.09
N ARG A 66 5.37 -16.92 3.43
CA ARG A 66 3.98 -16.81 3.90
C ARG A 66 3.87 -16.01 5.19
N ILE A 67 4.76 -16.28 6.15
CA ILE A 67 4.83 -15.54 7.41
C ILE A 67 5.14 -14.06 7.17
N HIS A 68 6.09 -13.77 6.27
CA HIS A 68 6.44 -12.39 5.92
C HIS A 68 5.25 -11.63 5.33
N ILE A 69 4.55 -12.22 4.35
CA ILE A 69 3.37 -11.62 3.71
C ILE A 69 2.26 -11.38 4.75
N ALA A 70 1.97 -12.36 5.60
CA ALA A 70 0.98 -12.21 6.67
C ALA A 70 1.34 -11.08 7.66
N ASN A 71 2.63 -10.92 7.98
CA ASN A 71 3.08 -9.84 8.86
C ASN A 71 2.95 -8.46 8.21
N GLN A 72 3.24 -8.32 6.91
CA GLN A 72 2.99 -7.07 6.20
C GLN A 72 1.51 -6.69 6.22
N LEU A 73 0.61 -7.65 6.01
CA LEU A 73 -0.83 -7.38 6.08
C LEU A 73 -1.31 -6.98 7.48
N ARG A 74 -0.76 -7.59 8.53
CA ARG A 74 -1.06 -7.19 9.92
C ARG A 74 -0.66 -5.75 10.19
N VAL A 75 0.51 -5.32 9.71
CA VAL A 75 0.99 -3.94 9.85
C VAL A 75 0.06 -2.97 9.13
N VAL A 76 -0.31 -3.26 7.87
CA VAL A 76 -1.25 -2.44 7.10
C VAL A 76 -2.61 -2.35 7.82
N THR A 77 -3.11 -3.48 8.33
CA THR A 77 -4.38 -3.53 9.08
C THR A 77 -4.32 -2.67 10.34
N LEU A 78 -3.22 -2.74 11.08
CA LEU A 78 -3.02 -1.92 12.28
C LEU A 78 -3.01 -0.42 11.93
N ILE A 79 -2.26 -0.02 10.90
CA ILE A 79 -2.17 1.38 10.47
C ILE A 79 -3.54 1.89 10.04
N THR A 80 -4.27 1.12 9.25
CA THR A 80 -5.62 1.48 8.80
C THR A 80 -6.57 1.68 9.98
N LYS A 81 -6.61 0.73 10.92
CA LYS A 81 -7.43 0.85 12.13
C LYS A 81 -7.03 2.07 12.95
N LEU A 82 -5.73 2.34 13.13
CA LEU A 82 -5.25 3.51 13.86
C LEU A 82 -5.64 4.83 13.16
N GLY A 83 -5.60 4.87 11.82
CA GLY A 83 -6.03 6.02 11.03
C GLY A 83 -7.53 6.31 11.16
N GLU A 84 -8.35 5.26 11.18
CA GLU A 84 -9.80 5.36 11.44
C GLU A 84 -10.11 5.75 12.88
N THR A 85 -9.24 5.36 13.82
CA THR A 85 -9.40 5.68 15.24
C THR A 85 -8.91 7.08 15.60
N MET A 86 -8.64 7.98 14.61
CA MET A 86 -8.11 9.35 14.78
C MET A 86 -8.04 9.76 16.25
N VAL A 87 -6.91 9.44 16.89
CA VAL A 87 -6.75 9.70 18.32
C VAL A 87 -6.80 11.22 18.47
N THR A 88 -7.94 11.72 18.92
CA THR A 88 -8.10 13.11 19.33
C THR A 88 -7.28 13.28 20.59
N TRP A 89 -5.99 13.53 20.41
CA TRP A 89 -5.16 14.06 21.49
C TRP A 89 -5.77 15.40 21.84
N LYS A 90 -6.53 15.44 22.94
CA LYS A 90 -6.97 16.70 23.54
C LYS A 90 -5.71 17.46 23.95
N SER A 91 -5.33 18.43 23.12
CA SER A 91 -4.42 19.52 23.45
C SER A 91 -5.10 20.51 24.39
#